data_AF-A0AAD2FM70-F1
#
_entry.id   AF-A0AAD2FM70-F1
#
_cell.length_a   1.000
_cell.length_b   1.000
_cell.length_c   1.000
_cell.angle_alpha   90.00
_cell.angle_beta   90.00
_cell.angle_gamma   90.00
#
_symmetry.space_group_name_H-M   'P 1'
#
loop_
_entity.id
_entity.type
_entity.pdbx_description
1 polymer ?
#
loop_
_entity_poly.entity_id
_entity_poly.type
_entity_poly.pdbx_seq_one_letter_code
_entity_poly.pdbx_strand_id
1 'polypeptide(L)'
;MKESFPIEVADYAISKGIQDKPAFAWWIPHNVRKRKRFLGKVKSKYWERTSEGKRVLNGLDLQCADIQNAFLTAPAIEKCYLVAGPEFGEEEGKVFIVRRALYGLKSSSLAETLEDLGFSSSTADPDVWMRAAVKPDGEEYYVYTLCYVDDILCISMKAKEVMEGIGRIFKFKKGKIEPPKSYLGARLQKKTLDGHNMWTMSSYDYVVAAVKNVKETLKDSPKWKIPKNAPTPMTSADEPEMDGSSKLGQEDHTYF
;
A
#
# COMPACT_ATOMS: atom_id res chain seq x y z
N MET A 1 -26.22 13.15 0.56
CA MET A 1 -26.96 12.17 -0.28
C MET A 1 -26.58 12.26 -1.76
N LYS A 2 -26.92 13.34 -2.50
CA LYS A 2 -26.51 13.48 -3.93
C LYS A 2 -24.99 13.38 -4.16
N GLU A 3 -24.18 13.92 -3.26
CA GLU A 3 -22.72 13.89 -3.43
C GLU A 3 -22.07 12.60 -2.91
N SER A 4 -22.77 11.85 -2.07
CA SER A 4 -22.26 10.66 -1.38
C SER A 4 -22.52 9.38 -2.20
N PHE A 5 -23.70 9.28 -2.81
CA PHE A 5 -24.15 8.10 -3.58
C PHE A 5 -24.78 8.53 -4.92
N PRO A 6 -24.00 9.20 -5.79
CA PRO A 6 -24.53 9.88 -6.97
C PRO A 6 -25.13 8.94 -8.03
N ILE A 7 -24.80 7.65 -8.00
CA ILE A 7 -25.30 6.65 -8.96
C ILE A 7 -26.55 5.98 -8.41
N GLU A 8 -26.57 5.53 -7.15
CA GLU A 8 -27.77 4.95 -6.55
C GLU A 8 -28.93 5.95 -6.52
N VAL A 9 -28.65 7.21 -6.17
CA VAL A 9 -29.67 8.27 -6.15
C VAL A 9 -30.19 8.60 -7.56
N ALA A 10 -29.36 8.48 -8.60
CA ALA A 10 -29.78 8.67 -9.98
C ALA A 10 -30.66 7.51 -10.47
N ASP A 11 -30.29 6.27 -10.18
CA ASP A 11 -31.06 5.08 -10.55
C ASP A 11 -32.40 5.05 -9.77
N TYR A 12 -32.39 5.43 -8.49
CA TYR A 12 -33.60 5.58 -7.67
C TYR A 12 -34.56 6.60 -8.27
N ALA A 13 -34.07 7.80 -8.60
CA ALA A 13 -34.90 8.87 -9.13
C ALA A 13 -35.51 8.53 -10.50
N ILE A 14 -34.81 7.75 -11.34
CA ILE A 14 -35.35 7.17 -12.58
C ILE A 14 -36.43 6.13 -12.26
N SER A 15 -36.18 5.22 -11.31
CA SER A 15 -37.14 4.16 -10.94
C SER A 15 -38.45 4.70 -10.36
N LYS A 16 -38.40 5.86 -9.69
CA LYS A 16 -39.56 6.54 -9.10
C LYS A 16 -40.23 7.55 -10.02
N GLY A 17 -39.76 7.70 -11.27
CA GLY A 17 -40.34 8.62 -12.24
C GLY A 17 -40.18 10.10 -11.87
N ILE A 18 -39.20 10.44 -11.03
CA ILE A 18 -38.97 11.81 -10.54
C ILE A 18 -37.77 12.50 -11.20
N GLN A 19 -37.23 11.91 -12.26
CA GLN A 19 -36.04 12.40 -12.96
C GLN A 19 -36.22 13.80 -13.55
N ASP A 20 -37.44 14.18 -13.91
CA ASP A 20 -37.76 15.46 -14.55
C ASP A 20 -38.01 16.60 -13.55
N LYS A 21 -37.96 16.32 -12.23
CA LYS A 21 -38.08 17.38 -11.22
C LYS A 21 -36.88 18.33 -11.31
N PRO A 22 -37.05 19.65 -11.01
CA PRO A 22 -36.00 20.66 -11.19
C PRO A 22 -34.66 20.32 -10.51
N ALA A 23 -34.72 19.63 -9.37
CA ALA A 23 -33.54 19.21 -8.62
C ALA A 23 -32.75 18.06 -9.29
N PHE A 24 -33.35 17.29 -10.20
CA PHE A 24 -32.80 16.07 -10.78
C PHE A 24 -32.58 16.15 -12.30
N ALA A 25 -33.35 17.02 -12.99
CA ALA A 25 -33.37 17.13 -14.45
C ALA A 25 -31.98 17.38 -15.08
N TRP A 26 -31.12 18.17 -14.43
CA TRP A 26 -29.76 18.42 -14.90
C TRP A 26 -28.74 17.42 -14.32
N TRP A 27 -28.97 16.95 -13.10
CA TRP A 27 -28.02 16.20 -12.30
C TRP A 27 -27.98 14.70 -12.66
N ILE A 28 -29.12 14.08 -12.95
CA ILE A 28 -29.21 12.66 -13.34
C ILE A 28 -28.49 12.40 -14.67
N PRO A 29 -28.74 13.17 -15.76
CA PRO A 29 -28.05 12.95 -17.02
C PRO A 29 -26.53 13.10 -16.92
N HIS A 30 -26.04 13.97 -16.02
CA HIS A 30 -24.62 14.15 -15.76
C HIS A 30 -24.00 12.90 -15.11
N ASN A 31 -24.62 12.38 -14.05
CA ASN A 31 -24.11 11.22 -13.32
C ASN A 31 -24.21 9.92 -14.11
N VAL A 32 -25.30 9.72 -14.85
CA VAL A 32 -25.45 8.54 -15.75
C VAL A 32 -24.39 8.55 -16.86
N ARG A 33 -24.07 9.71 -17.44
CA ARG A 33 -22.97 9.84 -18.42
C ARG A 33 -21.61 9.53 -17.78
N LYS A 34 -21.36 10.04 -16.57
CA LYS A 34 -20.14 9.76 -15.81
C LYS A 34 -19.98 8.27 -15.51
N ARG A 35 -21.05 7.59 -15.06
CA ARG A 35 -21.10 6.13 -14.88
C ARG A 35 -20.80 5.39 -16.18
N LYS A 36 -21.43 5.74 -17.30
CA LYS A 36 -21.15 5.10 -18.60
C LYS A 36 -19.68 5.25 -19.01
N ARG A 37 -19.07 6.42 -18.77
CA ARG A 37 -17.63 6.65 -19.00
C ARG A 37 -16.75 5.78 -18.10
N PHE A 38 -17.07 5.67 -16.81
CA PHE A 38 -16.36 4.80 -15.89
C PHE A 38 -16.51 3.32 -16.26
N LEU A 39 -17.74 2.85 -16.51
CA LEU A 39 -18.00 1.47 -16.94
C LEU A 39 -17.32 1.14 -18.28
N GLY A 40 -17.23 2.10 -19.22
CA GLY A 40 -16.46 1.93 -20.45
C GLY A 40 -14.97 1.69 -20.18
N LYS A 41 -14.37 2.49 -19.28
CA LYS A 41 -12.97 2.32 -18.86
C LYS A 41 -12.74 1.05 -18.03
N VAL A 42 -13.70 0.67 -17.18
CA VAL A 42 -13.61 -0.57 -16.39
C VAL A 42 -13.74 -1.77 -17.30
N LYS A 43 -14.68 -1.78 -18.26
CA LYS A 43 -14.80 -2.89 -19.23
C LYS A 43 -13.58 -3.01 -20.15
N SER A 44 -12.95 -1.89 -20.55
CA SER A 44 -11.67 -1.97 -21.28
C SER A 44 -10.54 -2.53 -20.40
N LYS A 45 -10.52 -2.22 -19.10
CA LYS A 45 -9.53 -2.76 -18.15
C LYS A 45 -9.80 -4.20 -17.68
N TYR A 46 -11.06 -4.62 -17.59
CA TYR A 46 -11.48 -5.91 -17.01
C TYR A 46 -11.55 -7.03 -18.06
N TRP A 47 -11.65 -6.68 -19.35
CA TRP A 47 -11.50 -7.62 -20.48
C TRP A 47 -10.06 -7.80 -20.95
N GLU A 48 -9.11 -6.99 -20.46
CA GLU A 48 -7.69 -7.39 -20.41
C GLU A 48 -7.42 -8.30 -19.19
N ARG A 49 -8.36 -9.20 -18.87
CA ARG A 49 -8.03 -10.46 -18.21
C ARG A 49 -7.28 -11.28 -19.26
N THR A 50 -5.99 -11.05 -19.23
CA THR A 50 -4.93 -11.81 -19.86
C THR A 50 -5.33 -13.28 -20.08
N SER A 51 -5.60 -13.64 -21.33
CA SER A 51 -5.61 -15.02 -21.83
C SER A 51 -4.21 -15.65 -21.85
N GLU A 52 -3.26 -15.06 -21.14
CA GLU A 52 -2.01 -15.66 -20.73
C GLU A 52 -1.80 -15.26 -19.25
N GLY A 53 -1.67 -16.21 -18.33
CA GLY A 53 -1.20 -15.95 -16.96
C GLY A 53 0.25 -15.43 -16.88
N LYS A 54 0.66 -14.50 -17.76
CA LYS A 54 2.04 -14.07 -18.01
C LYS A 54 2.50 -12.81 -17.29
N ARG A 55 1.67 -12.14 -16.49
CA ARG A 55 2.00 -10.79 -15.99
C ARG A 55 1.71 -10.56 -14.52
N VAL A 56 2.33 -11.34 -13.62
CA VAL A 56 2.46 -10.85 -12.23
C VAL A 56 3.84 -10.26 -11.97
N LEU A 57 4.92 -10.76 -12.59
CA LEU A 57 6.24 -10.09 -12.60
C LEU A 57 7.10 -10.45 -13.83
N ASN A 58 6.54 -10.81 -15.00
CA ASN A 58 7.30 -11.07 -16.24
C ASN A 58 8.56 -11.98 -16.12
N GLY A 59 8.57 -12.95 -15.20
CA GLY A 59 9.75 -13.80 -14.94
C GLY A 59 10.88 -13.14 -14.15
N LEU A 60 10.62 -12.00 -13.49
CA LEU A 60 11.54 -11.32 -12.59
C LEU A 60 11.54 -11.99 -11.20
N ASP A 61 12.71 -12.03 -10.58
CA ASP A 61 12.88 -12.47 -9.20
C ASP A 61 12.72 -11.30 -8.23
N LEU A 62 12.35 -11.61 -6.98
CA LEU A 62 12.44 -10.66 -5.88
C LEU A 62 13.45 -11.14 -4.85
N GLN A 63 14.18 -10.17 -4.32
CA GLN A 63 15.06 -10.34 -3.18
C GLN A 63 14.79 -9.20 -2.20
N CYS A 64 14.69 -9.53 -0.92
CA CYS A 64 14.59 -8.53 0.14
C CYS A 64 15.79 -8.62 1.08
N ALA A 65 16.12 -7.49 1.70
CA ALA A 65 17.05 -7.43 2.81
C ALA A 65 16.60 -6.35 3.81
N ASP A 66 17.04 -6.52 5.06
CA ASP A 66 16.95 -5.51 6.11
C ASP A 66 18.30 -4.77 6.13
N ILE A 67 18.28 -3.48 5.86
CA ILE A 67 19.44 -2.59 5.93
C ILE A 67 19.74 -2.33 7.40
N GLN A 68 20.92 -2.74 7.84
CA GLN A 68 21.35 -2.50 9.19
C GLN A 68 21.65 -1.01 9.37
N ASN A 69 20.93 -0.36 10.29
CA ASN A 69 21.20 1.03 10.68
C ASN A 69 21.15 1.98 9.47
N ALA A 70 20.13 1.85 8.61
CA ALA A 70 20.00 2.57 7.34
C ALA A 70 20.19 4.09 7.47
N PHE A 71 19.73 4.65 8.59
CA PHE A 71 19.80 6.09 8.87
C PHE A 71 20.94 6.47 9.83
N LEU A 72 21.32 5.59 10.76
CA LEU A 72 22.34 5.86 11.78
C LEU A 72 23.78 5.73 11.27
N THR A 73 24.01 5.49 9.98
CA THR A 73 25.35 5.37 9.40
C THR A 73 25.75 6.58 8.55
N ALA A 74 24.77 7.34 8.06
CA ALA A 74 25.00 8.51 7.24
C ALA A 74 25.19 9.78 8.09
N PRO A 75 26.17 10.65 7.76
CA PRO A 75 26.23 11.98 8.35
C PRO A 75 24.97 12.77 7.96
N ALA A 76 24.38 13.50 8.92
CA ALA A 76 23.30 14.42 8.59
C ALA A 76 23.86 15.58 7.75
N ILE A 77 23.39 15.74 6.51
CA ILE A 77 23.76 16.89 5.67
C ILE A 77 22.97 18.13 6.13
N GLU A 78 21.76 17.93 6.62
CA GLU A 78 20.93 18.96 7.21
C GLU A 78 21.29 19.17 8.70
N LYS A 79 21.42 20.44 9.12
CA LYS A 79 21.64 20.79 10.53
C LYS A 79 20.33 20.71 11.30
N CYS A 80 20.04 19.53 11.83
CA CYS A 80 18.86 19.29 12.66
C CYS A 80 19.21 19.32 14.15
N TYR A 81 18.29 19.84 14.97
CA TYR A 81 18.36 19.77 16.42
C TYR A 81 16.98 19.41 16.99
N LEU A 82 16.97 18.87 18.20
CA LEU A 82 15.75 18.62 18.95
C LEU A 82 15.92 19.12 20.39
N VAL A 83 14.81 19.53 21.01
CA VAL A 83 14.77 19.83 22.43
C VAL A 83 14.31 18.56 23.14
N ALA A 84 15.08 18.11 24.12
CA ALA A 84 14.78 16.91 24.88
C ALA A 84 13.45 17.07 25.62
N GLY A 85 12.48 16.21 25.34
CA GLY A 85 11.22 16.16 26.05
C GLY A 85 11.33 15.45 27.41
N PRO A 86 10.21 15.30 28.13
CA PRO A 86 10.16 14.66 29.45
C PRO A 86 10.71 13.22 29.45
N GLU A 87 10.68 12.55 28.30
CA GLU A 87 11.22 11.20 28.11
C GLU A 87 12.74 11.08 28.35
N PHE A 88 13.47 12.21 28.37
CA PHE A 88 14.92 12.25 28.64
C PHE A 88 15.28 12.56 30.10
N GLY A 89 14.29 12.68 31.00
CA GLY A 89 14.52 12.85 32.44
C GLY A 89 15.34 14.09 32.78
N GLU A 90 16.53 13.90 33.39
CA GLU A 90 17.40 15.01 33.81
C GLU A 90 17.94 15.88 32.66
N GLU A 91 17.81 15.40 31.42
CA GLU A 91 18.21 16.14 30.24
C GLU A 91 17.04 16.93 29.60
N GLU A 92 15.84 16.88 30.18
CA GLU A 92 14.66 17.62 29.70
C GLU A 92 14.96 19.13 29.53
N GLY A 93 14.56 19.67 28.38
CA GLY A 93 14.77 21.08 28.02
C GLY A 93 16.14 21.39 27.41
N LYS A 94 17.09 20.45 27.37
CA LYS A 94 18.38 20.64 26.70
C LYS A 94 18.26 20.46 25.19
N VAL A 95 19.16 21.11 24.45
CA VAL A 95 19.21 21.04 22.98
C VAL A 95 20.18 19.94 22.55
N PHE A 96 19.68 18.96 21.80
CA PHE A 96 20.48 17.90 21.19
C PHE A 96 20.70 18.18 19.71
N ILE A 97 21.95 18.04 19.25
CA ILE A 97 22.32 18.18 17.84
C ILE A 97 22.28 16.80 17.19
N VAL A 98 21.53 16.68 16.11
CA VAL A 98 21.41 15.45 15.32
C VAL A 98 22.66 15.34 14.43
N ARG A 99 23.61 14.47 14.80
CA ARG A 99 24.84 14.25 14.02
C ARG A 99 24.70 13.23 12.88
N ARG A 100 23.68 12.38 12.91
CA ARG A 100 23.46 11.31 11.92
C ARG A 100 22.07 11.41 11.34
N ALA A 101 21.90 11.01 10.09
CA ALA A 101 20.62 11.13 9.41
C ALA A 101 19.51 10.43 10.20
N LEU A 102 18.36 11.10 10.31
CA LEU A 102 17.15 10.56 10.87
C LEU A 102 16.17 10.26 9.73
N TYR A 103 15.19 9.42 10.02
CA TYR A 103 14.10 9.15 9.11
C TYR A 103 13.39 10.45 8.68
N GLY A 104 13.07 10.56 7.39
CA GLY A 104 12.35 11.71 6.83
C GLY A 104 13.20 12.95 6.55
N LEU A 105 14.50 12.94 6.85
CA LEU A 105 15.41 13.99 6.39
C LEU A 105 15.71 13.82 4.90
N LYS A 106 15.78 14.94 4.17
CA LYS A 106 16.06 14.94 2.72
C LYS A 106 17.44 14.35 2.40
N SER A 107 18.31 14.28 3.41
CA SER A 107 19.69 13.80 3.33
C SER A 107 19.86 12.34 3.76
N SER A 108 19.06 11.42 3.23
CA SER A 108 19.32 9.98 3.41
C SER A 108 20.33 9.53 2.35
N SER A 109 21.49 9.02 2.77
CA SER A 109 22.57 8.53 1.88
C SER A 109 22.13 7.45 0.88
N LEU A 110 20.97 6.82 1.13
CA LEU A 110 20.41 5.77 0.31
C LEU A 110 19.95 6.30 -1.06
N ALA A 111 19.38 7.50 -1.12
CA ALA A 111 18.93 8.11 -2.37
C ALA A 111 20.12 8.37 -3.31
N GLU A 112 21.15 9.06 -2.82
CA GLU A 112 22.39 9.36 -3.56
C GLU A 112 23.09 8.08 -4.04
N THR A 113 23.16 7.05 -3.17
CA THR A 113 23.73 5.76 -3.55
C THR A 113 22.95 5.08 -4.67
N LEU A 114 21.61 5.15 -4.65
CA LEU A 114 20.77 4.57 -5.68
C LEU A 114 20.92 5.33 -7.00
N GLU A 115 21.02 6.66 -6.95
CA GLU A 115 21.33 7.51 -8.11
C GLU A 115 22.69 7.15 -8.73
N ASP A 116 23.74 6.96 -7.90
CA ASP A 116 25.06 6.50 -8.35
C ASP A 116 25.03 5.11 -9.00
N LEU A 117 24.13 4.24 -8.53
CA LEU A 117 23.86 2.92 -9.13
C LEU A 117 22.99 3.00 -10.39
N GLY A 118 22.64 4.21 -10.84
CA GLY A 118 21.86 4.49 -12.05
C GLY A 118 20.35 4.35 -11.86
N PHE A 119 19.86 4.35 -10.62
CA PHE A 119 18.43 4.39 -10.35
C PHE A 119 17.90 5.81 -10.35
N SER A 120 16.63 5.93 -10.69
CA SER A 120 15.87 7.18 -10.61
C SER A 120 14.62 6.95 -9.78
N SER A 121 14.30 7.90 -8.89
CA SER A 121 13.09 7.85 -8.08
C SER A 121 11.84 8.06 -8.93
N SER A 122 10.77 7.34 -8.62
CA SER A 122 9.49 7.44 -9.30
C SER A 122 8.74 8.71 -8.89
N THR A 123 8.12 9.38 -9.87
CA THR A 123 7.29 10.57 -9.59
C THR A 123 6.03 10.23 -8.79
N ALA A 124 5.54 8.99 -8.88
CA ALA A 124 4.32 8.57 -8.18
C ALA A 124 4.58 8.21 -6.71
N ASP A 125 5.77 7.70 -6.41
CA ASP A 125 6.18 7.27 -5.08
C ASP A 125 7.71 7.43 -4.95
N PRO A 126 8.21 8.39 -4.15
CA PRO A 126 9.64 8.63 -4.00
C PRO A 126 10.44 7.43 -3.46
N ASP A 127 9.78 6.49 -2.80
CA ASP A 127 10.38 5.29 -2.23
C ASP A 127 10.55 4.16 -3.27
N VAL A 128 9.98 4.33 -4.47
CA VAL A 128 10.12 3.42 -5.60
C VAL A 128 11.19 3.92 -6.56
N TRP A 129 12.29 3.17 -6.65
CA TRP A 129 13.43 3.46 -7.51
C TRP A 129 13.43 2.56 -8.74
N MET A 130 13.73 3.13 -9.90
CA MET A 130 13.65 2.47 -11.21
C MET A 130 14.93 2.65 -12.02
N ARG A 131 15.38 1.57 -12.68
CA ARG A 131 16.51 1.58 -13.60
C ARG A 131 16.20 0.72 -14.84
N ALA A 132 16.46 1.24 -16.04
CA ALA A 132 16.31 0.46 -17.27
C ALA A 132 17.35 -0.68 -17.37
N ALA A 133 16.92 -1.83 -17.86
CA ALA A 133 17.77 -3.00 -18.08
C ALA A 133 17.26 -3.80 -19.28
N VAL A 134 18.10 -4.71 -19.79
CA VAL A 134 17.76 -5.57 -20.93
C VAL A 134 17.85 -7.01 -20.50
N LYS A 135 16.83 -7.80 -20.84
CA LYS A 135 16.80 -9.24 -20.60
C LYS A 135 17.76 -9.98 -21.57
N PRO A 136 18.13 -11.24 -21.29
CA PRO A 136 18.98 -12.02 -22.20
C PRO A 136 18.39 -12.21 -23.61
N ASP A 137 17.07 -12.13 -23.75
CA ASP A 137 16.35 -12.22 -25.03
C ASP A 137 16.29 -10.88 -25.79
N GLY A 138 16.87 -9.81 -25.23
CA GLY A 138 16.86 -8.46 -25.81
C GLY A 138 15.65 -7.61 -25.43
N GLU A 139 14.69 -8.14 -24.65
CA GLU A 139 13.54 -7.36 -24.20
C GLU A 139 13.96 -6.34 -23.13
N GLU A 140 13.61 -5.08 -23.34
CA GLU A 140 13.82 -4.02 -22.34
C GLU A 140 12.84 -4.18 -21.16
N TYR A 141 13.35 -4.00 -19.95
CA TYR A 141 12.55 -4.01 -18.73
C TYR A 141 13.10 -3.03 -17.69
N TYR A 142 12.32 -2.76 -16.66
CA TYR A 142 12.76 -1.95 -15.53
C TYR A 142 13.11 -2.84 -14.34
N VAL A 143 14.27 -2.56 -13.75
CA VAL A 143 14.63 -3.01 -12.40
C VAL A 143 14.00 -2.06 -11.41
N TYR A 144 13.27 -2.60 -10.44
CA TYR A 144 12.66 -1.83 -9.36
C TYR A 144 13.36 -2.11 -8.04
N THR A 145 13.53 -1.08 -7.23
CA THR A 145 14.00 -1.18 -5.86
C THR A 145 13.07 -0.35 -4.99
N LEU A 146 12.36 -0.98 -4.06
CA LEU A 146 11.46 -0.32 -3.11
C LEU A 146 12.18 -0.22 -1.78
N CYS A 147 12.30 1.00 -1.26
CA CYS A 147 12.98 1.28 -0.01
C CYS A 147 11.96 1.77 1.01
N TYR A 148 11.72 1.00 2.07
CA TYR A 148 10.83 1.40 3.14
C TYR A 148 11.54 1.28 4.49
N VAL A 149 11.96 2.42 5.04
CA VAL A 149 12.71 2.48 6.30
C VAL A 149 13.97 1.59 6.23
N ASP A 150 13.97 0.47 6.96
CA ASP A 150 15.08 -0.49 6.99
C ASP A 150 14.88 -1.64 5.98
N ASP A 151 13.68 -1.81 5.41
CA ASP A 151 13.40 -2.87 4.45
C ASP A 151 13.66 -2.40 3.01
N ILE A 152 14.47 -3.16 2.28
CA ILE A 152 14.67 -2.96 0.84
C ILE A 152 14.22 -4.19 0.06
N LEU A 153 13.47 -3.96 -1.02
CA LEU A 153 12.95 -4.99 -1.91
C LEU A 153 13.37 -4.70 -3.35
N CYS A 154 14.13 -5.60 -3.96
CA CYS A 154 14.54 -5.48 -5.35
C CYS A 154 13.77 -6.47 -6.24
N ILE A 155 13.32 -6.00 -7.41
CA ILE A 155 12.62 -6.76 -8.44
C ILE A 155 13.42 -6.68 -9.73
N SER A 156 14.01 -7.80 -10.15
CA SER A 156 14.83 -7.92 -11.36
C SER A 156 15.08 -9.37 -11.71
N MET A 157 15.45 -9.68 -12.97
CA MET A 157 15.99 -10.99 -13.33
C MET A 157 17.28 -11.31 -12.55
N LYS A 158 18.04 -10.28 -12.19
CA LYS A 158 19.30 -10.38 -11.45
C LYS A 158 19.21 -9.67 -10.11
N ALA A 159 18.05 -9.77 -9.45
CA ALA A 159 17.77 -9.09 -8.19
C ALA A 159 18.86 -9.32 -7.13
N LYS A 160 19.44 -10.53 -7.08
CA LYS A 160 20.53 -10.84 -6.15
C LYS A 160 21.80 -10.04 -6.44
N GLU A 161 22.23 -9.93 -7.70
CA GLU A 161 23.42 -9.14 -8.07
C GLU A 161 23.23 -7.65 -7.74
N VAL A 162 22.02 -7.12 -7.99
CA VAL A 162 21.67 -5.73 -7.64
C VAL A 162 21.73 -5.52 -6.13
N MET A 163 21.12 -6.42 -5.37
CA MET A 163 21.13 -6.37 -3.91
C MET A 163 22.54 -6.53 -3.34
N GLU A 164 23.39 -7.39 -3.91
CA GLU A 164 24.80 -7.51 -3.53
C GLU A 164 25.58 -6.21 -3.81
N GLY A 165 25.28 -5.51 -4.91
CA GLY A 165 25.84 -4.19 -5.20
C GLY A 165 25.48 -3.15 -4.14
N ILE A 166 24.20 -3.09 -3.75
CA ILE A 166 23.72 -2.23 -2.66
C ILE A 166 24.35 -2.66 -1.32
N GLY A 167 24.48 -3.97 -1.10
CA GLY A 167 25.06 -4.58 0.10
C GLY A 167 26.54 -4.29 0.34
N ARG A 168 27.27 -3.81 -0.68
CA ARG A 168 28.66 -3.33 -0.54
C ARG A 168 28.73 -1.96 0.13
N ILE A 169 27.70 -1.15 -0.07
CA ILE A 169 27.62 0.23 0.44
C ILE A 169 26.86 0.23 1.77
N PHE A 170 25.72 -0.47 1.81
CA PHE A 170 24.91 -0.64 3.00
C PHE A 170 25.07 -2.03 3.57
N LYS A 171 25.45 -2.14 4.85
CA LYS A 171 25.50 -3.45 5.50
C LYS A 171 24.08 -3.96 5.72
N PHE A 172 23.77 -5.14 5.19
CA PHE A 172 22.52 -5.82 5.51
C PHE A 172 22.63 -6.55 6.84
N LYS A 173 21.55 -6.53 7.60
CA LYS A 173 21.43 -7.24 8.88
C LYS A 173 21.60 -8.73 8.63
N LYS A 174 22.56 -9.32 9.35
CA LYS A 174 22.97 -10.74 9.20
C LYS A 174 23.45 -11.10 7.78
N GLY A 175 23.70 -10.12 6.90
CA GLY A 175 24.13 -10.36 5.51
C GLY A 175 23.14 -11.17 4.67
N LYS A 176 21.86 -11.18 5.06
CA LYS A 176 20.85 -12.02 4.42
C LYS A 176 20.17 -11.28 3.28
N ILE A 177 20.34 -11.81 2.07
CA ILE A 177 19.55 -11.48 0.88
C ILE A 177 18.73 -12.73 0.58
N GLU A 178 17.44 -12.69 0.85
CA GLU A 178 16.55 -13.83 0.70
C GLU A 178 15.28 -13.42 -0.05
N PRO A 179 14.63 -14.35 -0.78
CA PRO A 179 13.32 -14.08 -1.35
C PRO A 179 12.31 -13.77 -0.23
N PRO A 180 11.49 -12.71 -0.37
CA PRO A 180 10.59 -12.29 0.71
C PRO A 180 9.49 -13.32 0.93
N LYS A 181 9.20 -13.61 2.21
CA LYS A 181 7.96 -14.31 2.63
C LYS A 181 6.84 -13.33 2.94
N SER A 182 7.20 -12.13 3.37
CA SER A 182 6.31 -11.02 3.67
C SER A 182 7.02 -9.71 3.38
N TYR A 183 6.28 -8.69 2.95
CA TYR A 183 6.75 -7.33 2.79
C TYR A 183 5.62 -6.37 3.15
N LEU A 184 5.87 -5.40 4.04
CA LEU A 184 4.87 -4.43 4.51
C LEU A 184 3.54 -5.05 4.97
N GLY A 185 3.61 -6.19 5.67
CA GLY A 185 2.44 -6.92 6.15
C GLY A 185 1.67 -7.74 5.10
N ALA A 186 2.07 -7.68 3.82
CA ALA A 186 1.54 -8.53 2.78
C ALA A 186 2.40 -9.80 2.61
N ARG A 187 1.75 -10.96 2.50
CA ARG A 187 2.45 -12.23 2.30
C ARG A 187 2.82 -12.42 0.84
N LEU A 188 4.08 -12.72 0.57
CA LEU A 188 4.60 -12.96 -0.78
C LEU A 188 4.95 -14.45 -0.95
N GLN A 189 4.45 -15.06 -2.04
CA GLN A 189 4.67 -16.48 -2.32
C GLN A 189 4.81 -16.75 -3.82
N LYS A 190 5.74 -17.62 -4.21
CA LYS A 190 5.74 -18.23 -5.55
C LYS A 190 4.64 -19.29 -5.61
N LYS A 191 3.75 -19.17 -6.60
CA LYS A 191 2.73 -20.18 -6.92
C LYS A 191 2.80 -20.51 -8.40
N THR A 192 2.52 -21.77 -8.73
CA THR A 192 2.35 -22.21 -10.11
C THR A 192 0.88 -22.08 -10.47
N LEU A 193 0.57 -21.21 -11.43
CA LEU A 193 -0.77 -21.05 -11.98
C LEU A 193 -0.69 -21.31 -13.49
N ASP A 194 -1.53 -22.20 -14.00
CA ASP A 194 -1.58 -22.57 -15.42
C ASP A 194 -0.21 -22.96 -16.02
N GLY A 195 0.62 -23.66 -15.22
CA GLY A 195 1.96 -24.11 -15.63
C GLY A 195 3.06 -23.04 -15.53
N HIS A 196 2.73 -21.82 -15.12
CA HIS A 196 3.68 -20.71 -14.96
C HIS A 196 3.99 -20.42 -13.50
N ASN A 197 5.27 -20.27 -13.17
CA ASN A 197 5.71 -19.85 -11.84
C ASN A 197 5.58 -18.33 -11.72
N MET A 198 4.77 -17.88 -10.78
CA MET A 198 4.50 -16.46 -10.54
C MET A 198 4.55 -16.11 -9.06
N TRP A 199 4.98 -14.89 -8.78
CA TRP A 199 4.86 -14.32 -7.44
C TRP A 199 3.42 -13.88 -7.20
N THR A 200 2.92 -14.12 -6.00
CA THR A 200 1.58 -13.75 -5.57
C THR A 200 1.66 -13.00 -4.25
N MET A 201 0.83 -11.98 -4.11
CA MET A 201 0.68 -11.21 -2.88
C MET A 201 -0.68 -11.53 -2.25
N SER A 202 -0.71 -11.78 -0.94
CA SER A 202 -1.94 -12.11 -0.22
C SER A 202 -2.11 -11.23 1.01
N SER A 203 -3.35 -10.76 1.21
CA SER A 203 -3.80 -10.07 2.42
C SER A 203 -4.30 -11.02 3.51
N TYR A 204 -4.12 -12.34 3.35
CA TYR A 204 -4.66 -13.35 4.26
C TYR A 204 -4.26 -13.08 5.72
N ASP A 205 -2.98 -12.84 5.99
CA ASP A 205 -2.49 -12.64 7.35
C ASP A 205 -3.08 -11.35 7.97
N TYR A 206 -3.21 -10.28 7.17
CA TYR A 206 -3.88 -9.04 7.59
C TYR A 206 -5.36 -9.28 7.93
N VAL A 207 -6.11 -9.97 7.06
CA VAL A 207 -7.52 -10.28 7.30
C VAL A 207 -7.71 -11.16 8.53
N VAL A 208 -6.84 -12.17 8.72
CA VAL A 208 -6.87 -13.04 9.90
C VAL A 208 -6.59 -12.25 11.18
N ALA A 209 -5.57 -11.37 11.17
CA ALA A 209 -5.25 -10.51 12.31
C ALA A 209 -6.40 -9.54 12.63
N ALA A 210 -6.97 -8.88 11.62
CA ALA A 210 -8.11 -7.99 11.79
C ALA A 210 -9.33 -8.73 12.39
N VAL A 211 -9.67 -9.90 11.86
CA VAL A 211 -10.76 -10.73 12.39
C VAL A 211 -10.48 -11.18 13.84
N LYS A 212 -9.22 -11.51 14.16
CA LYS A 212 -8.83 -11.87 15.52
C LYS A 212 -9.00 -10.70 16.48
N ASN A 213 -8.51 -9.52 16.12
CA ASN A 213 -8.63 -8.30 16.93
C ASN A 213 -10.10 -7.98 17.20
N VAL A 214 -10.93 -7.99 16.15
CA VAL A 214 -12.39 -7.78 16.28
C VAL A 214 -13.02 -8.84 17.19
N LYS A 215 -12.64 -10.11 17.07
CA LYS A 215 -13.15 -11.19 17.94
C LYS A 215 -12.75 -11.00 19.40
N GLU A 216 -11.52 -10.58 19.68
CA GLU A 216 -11.04 -10.37 21.04
C GLU A 216 -11.75 -9.17 21.69
N THR A 217 -11.84 -8.04 21.00
CA THR A 217 -12.52 -6.84 21.49
C THR A 217 -14.02 -7.06 21.71
N LEU A 218 -14.67 -7.86 20.85
CA LEU A 218 -16.10 -8.16 20.98
C LEU A 218 -16.45 -9.21 22.05
N LYS A 219 -15.46 -9.90 22.65
CA LYS A 219 -15.74 -10.83 23.77
C LYS A 219 -16.26 -10.07 25.00
N ASP A 220 -15.68 -8.91 25.26
CA ASP A 220 -15.97 -8.10 26.44
C ASP A 220 -16.98 -6.99 26.15
N SER A 221 -17.43 -6.87 24.89
CA SER A 221 -18.42 -5.87 24.49
C SER A 221 -19.84 -6.28 24.92
N PRO A 222 -20.53 -5.49 25.77
CA PRO A 222 -21.93 -5.73 26.09
C PRO A 222 -22.88 -5.32 24.94
N LYS A 223 -22.37 -4.57 23.95
CA LYS A 223 -23.18 -3.90 22.92
C LYS A 223 -23.22 -4.67 21.58
N TRP A 224 -22.15 -5.37 21.23
CA TRP A 224 -21.98 -5.94 19.89
C TRP A 224 -21.63 -7.44 19.98
N LYS A 225 -22.25 -8.26 19.13
CA LYS A 225 -21.99 -9.70 19.04
C LYS A 225 -21.70 -10.09 17.61
N ILE A 226 -20.71 -10.97 17.42
CA ILE A 226 -20.38 -11.49 16.09
C ILE A 226 -21.50 -12.40 15.60
N PRO A 227 -22.08 -12.13 14.41
CA PRO A 227 -23.10 -12.99 13.85
C PRO A 227 -22.52 -14.37 13.52
N LYS A 228 -23.23 -15.44 13.90
CA LYS A 228 -22.81 -16.84 13.63
C LYS A 228 -22.85 -17.20 12.14
N ASN A 229 -23.69 -16.52 11.37
CA ASN A 229 -23.83 -16.64 9.92
C ASN A 229 -24.10 -15.26 9.33
N ALA A 230 -23.29 -14.85 8.37
CA ALA A 230 -23.47 -13.62 7.59
C ALA A 230 -23.28 -13.96 6.11
N PRO A 231 -24.35 -14.43 5.42
CA PRO A 231 -24.26 -14.83 4.02
C PRO A 231 -23.97 -13.65 3.10
N THR A 232 -24.31 -12.43 3.51
CA THR A 232 -24.01 -11.19 2.80
C THR A 232 -23.43 -10.16 3.79
N PRO A 233 -22.43 -9.35 3.40
CA PRO A 233 -21.88 -8.29 4.25
C PRO A 233 -22.85 -7.16 4.53
N MET A 234 -23.83 -6.97 3.63
CA MET A 234 -24.90 -5.97 3.73
C MET A 234 -26.23 -6.68 3.50
N THR A 235 -27.25 -6.34 4.27
CA THR A 235 -28.60 -6.85 4.02
C THR A 235 -29.25 -6.06 2.89
N SER A 236 -30.14 -6.66 2.11
CA SER A 236 -30.85 -5.92 1.04
C SER A 236 -31.79 -4.83 1.55
N ALA A 237 -32.00 -4.75 2.86
CA ALA A 237 -32.76 -3.71 3.55
C ALA A 237 -31.85 -2.75 4.35
N ASP A 238 -30.52 -2.87 4.24
CA ASP A 238 -29.61 -1.86 4.80
C ASP A 238 -29.77 -0.56 4.01
N GLU A 239 -30.27 0.47 4.67
CA GLU A 239 -30.33 1.85 4.18
C GLU A 239 -29.40 2.69 5.06
N PRO A 240 -28.08 2.73 4.80
CA PRO A 240 -27.10 3.44 5.65
C PRO A 240 -27.39 4.93 5.81
N GLU A 241 -28.13 5.48 4.86
CA GLU A 241 -28.62 6.86 4.87
C GLU A 241 -29.76 7.14 5.86
N MET A 242 -30.42 6.08 6.34
CA MET A 242 -31.44 6.10 7.39
C MET A 242 -30.86 5.69 8.76
N ASP A 243 -29.56 5.41 8.82
CA ASP A 243 -28.88 5.08 10.08
C ASP A 243 -28.74 6.33 10.97
N GLY A 244 -29.66 6.45 11.93
CA GLY A 244 -29.63 7.45 12.98
C GLY A 244 -28.95 6.98 14.26
N SER A 245 -28.19 5.87 14.21
CA SER A 245 -27.49 5.36 15.39
C SER A 245 -26.51 6.39 15.95
N SER A 246 -26.28 6.33 17.25
CA SER A 246 -25.33 7.21 17.91
C SER A 246 -23.93 6.97 17.35
N LYS A 247 -23.24 8.08 17.04
CA LYS A 247 -21.85 8.04 16.58
C LYS A 247 -21.01 7.18 17.53
N LEU A 248 -20.10 6.41 16.95
CA LEU A 248 -19.10 5.65 17.68
C LEU A 248 -18.30 6.58 18.61
N GLY A 249 -18.04 6.11 19.84
CA GLY A 249 -17.20 6.82 20.80
C GLY A 249 -15.73 6.89 20.37
N GLN A 250 -14.91 7.58 21.17
CA GLN A 250 -13.48 7.74 20.87
C GLN A 250 -12.72 6.39 20.90
N GLU A 251 -13.16 5.42 21.69
CA GLU A 251 -12.57 4.08 21.67
C GLU A 251 -13.11 3.25 20.48
N ASP A 252 -14.38 3.46 20.12
CA ASP A 252 -15.08 2.71 19.08
C ASP A 252 -14.59 2.97 17.65
N HIS A 253 -14.07 4.17 17.36
CA HIS A 253 -13.61 4.52 16.01
C HIS A 253 -12.17 4.07 15.71
N THR A 254 -11.38 3.72 16.73
CA THR A 254 -9.97 3.33 16.58
C THR A 254 -9.76 1.82 16.39
N TYR A 255 -10.83 1.04 16.28
CA TYR A 255 -10.75 -0.42 16.29
C TYR A 255 -10.35 -1.07 14.94
N PHE A 256 -10.20 -0.29 13.86
CA PHE A 256 -9.87 -0.77 12.52
C PHE A 256 -8.59 -0.16 11.96
#